data_AF-A0A528WDX0-F1
#
_entry.id   AF-A0A528WDX0-F1
#
_cell.length_a   1.000
_cell.length_b   1.000
_cell.length_c   1.000
_cell.angle_alpha   90.00
_cell.angle_beta   90.00
_cell.angle_gamma   90.00
#
_symmetry.space_group_name_H-M   'P 1'
#
loop_
_entity.id
_entity.type
_entity.pdbx_description
1 polymer ?
#
loop_
_entity_poly.entity_id
_entity_poly.type
_entity_poly.pdbx_seq_one_letter_code
_entity_poly.pdbx_strand_id
1 'polypeptide(L)'
;YDGCYGVLAGLEAIESLKEAGFVPARPLVVAAFTNEEGVRFSPDMMGSLVFAGGRDLEEALASIGTDGSVLGKELQRIGYAGQYQPGFLKPKAYVELHVEQGPVLEREGIAVGAVENLQGISWQRITIDGEANHAGTTPMSMRRDAGVAAARVIGFLADRAGASPTPTVATVGTIAFEPNAINVIPSRATFTIDLRDPNEMHLREEEAALATFLEKLAASAGVTIHAESLAR
;
A
#
# COMPACT_ATOMS: atom_id res chain seq x y z
N TYR A 1 8.78 -16.96 5.37
CA TYR A 1 9.44 -16.17 6.42
C TYR A 1 8.61 -14.95 6.75
N ASP A 2 8.08 -14.28 5.73
CA ASP A 2 7.06 -13.24 5.86
C ASP A 2 6.01 -13.57 6.92
N GLY A 3 5.88 -12.69 7.92
CA GLY A 3 5.07 -12.81 9.14
C GLY A 3 5.46 -13.95 10.09
N CYS A 4 5.45 -15.20 9.61
CA CYS A 4 5.59 -16.39 10.45
C CYS A 4 6.94 -16.48 11.18
N TYR A 5 8.01 -15.90 10.60
CA TYR A 5 9.31 -15.82 11.26
C TYR A 5 9.23 -15.05 12.58
N GLY A 6 8.55 -13.91 12.61
CA GLY A 6 8.41 -13.09 13.81
C GLY A 6 7.66 -13.81 14.93
N VAL A 7 6.58 -14.53 14.59
CA VAL A 7 5.80 -15.32 15.56
C VAL A 7 6.66 -16.41 16.17
N LEU A 8 7.38 -17.19 15.36
CA LEU A 8 8.23 -18.28 15.83
C LEU A 8 9.44 -17.77 16.61
N ALA A 9 10.05 -16.66 16.17
CA ALA A 9 11.16 -16.03 16.89
C ALA A 9 10.73 -15.49 18.26
N GLY A 10 9.51 -14.94 18.37
CA GLY A 10 8.94 -14.54 19.66
C GLY A 10 8.74 -15.72 20.61
N LEU A 11 8.29 -16.87 20.09
CA LEU A 11 8.16 -18.10 20.87
C LEU A 11 9.51 -18.59 21.37
N GLU A 12 10.48 -18.71 20.46
CA GLU A 12 11.86 -19.10 20.77
C GLU A 12 12.49 -18.17 21.81
N ALA A 13 12.31 -16.86 21.68
CA ALA A 13 12.83 -15.90 22.67
C ALA A 13 12.26 -16.15 24.08
N ILE A 14 10.96 -16.46 24.19
CA ILE A 14 10.34 -16.79 25.48
C ILE A 14 10.88 -18.11 26.04
N GLU A 15 11.03 -19.14 25.20
CA GLU A 15 11.58 -20.44 25.60
C GLU A 15 13.02 -20.30 26.10
N SER A 16 13.88 -19.66 25.31
CA SER A 16 15.27 -19.34 25.65
C SER A 16 15.40 -18.57 26.98
N LEU A 17 14.55 -17.56 27.23
CA LEU A 17 14.55 -16.81 28.50
C LEU A 17 14.15 -17.68 29.69
N LYS A 18 13.19 -18.60 29.51
CA LYS A 18 12.77 -19.53 30.56
C LYS A 18 13.85 -20.54 30.88
N GLU A 19 14.54 -21.07 29.88
CA GLU A 19 15.68 -21.99 30.07
C GLU A 19 16.84 -21.32 30.81
N ALA A 20 17.08 -20.04 30.54
CA ALA A 20 18.08 -19.24 31.25
C ALA A 20 17.65 -18.86 32.69
N GLY A 21 16.45 -19.22 33.13
CA GLY A 21 15.93 -18.87 34.46
C GLY A 21 15.62 -17.38 34.61
N PHE A 22 15.45 -16.64 33.51
CA PHE A 22 15.13 -15.22 33.55
C PHE A 22 13.68 -15.01 34.01
N VAL A 23 13.49 -14.14 35.01
CA VAL A 23 12.16 -13.76 35.50
C VAL A 23 11.86 -12.34 35.04
N PRO A 24 10.95 -12.14 34.06
CA PRO A 24 10.69 -10.83 33.53
C PRO A 24 9.85 -10.01 34.52
N ALA A 25 10.18 -8.71 34.63
CA ALA A 25 9.40 -7.78 35.47
C ALA A 25 7.97 -7.54 34.95
N ARG A 26 7.68 -7.92 33.70
CA ARG A 26 6.36 -7.85 33.05
C ARG A 26 6.13 -9.13 32.24
N PRO A 27 4.87 -9.57 32.06
CA PRO A 27 4.58 -10.69 31.17
C PRO A 27 5.08 -10.45 29.75
N LEU A 28 5.62 -11.49 29.13
CA LEU A 28 5.94 -11.54 27.70
C LEU A 28 4.83 -12.31 26.99
N VAL A 29 4.38 -11.81 25.84
CA VAL A 29 3.30 -12.40 25.04
C VAL A 29 3.73 -12.45 23.58
N VAL A 30 3.43 -13.55 22.92
CA VAL A 30 3.52 -13.70 21.46
C VAL A 30 2.12 -13.56 20.89
N ALA A 31 1.98 -12.77 19.83
CA ALA A 31 0.73 -12.58 19.12
C ALA A 31 0.91 -12.97 17.64
N ALA A 32 -0.14 -13.52 17.04
CA ALA A 32 -0.25 -13.74 15.61
C ALA A 32 -1.52 -13.04 15.13
N PHE A 33 -1.37 -11.97 14.33
CA PHE A 33 -2.49 -11.17 13.88
C PHE A 33 -3.21 -11.82 12.71
N THR A 34 -4.54 -11.75 12.74
CA THR A 34 -5.40 -12.32 11.70
C THR A 34 -5.34 -11.50 10.42
N ASN A 35 -5.17 -12.18 9.28
CA ASN A 35 -5.30 -11.60 7.93
C ASN A 35 -4.44 -10.34 7.76
N GLU A 36 -3.15 -10.48 8.06
CA GLU A 36 -2.18 -9.39 7.89
C GLU A 36 -1.97 -9.10 6.40
N GLU A 37 -1.75 -10.11 5.57
CA GLU A 37 -1.52 -9.94 4.11
C GLU A 37 -2.70 -9.34 3.32
N GLY A 38 -3.93 -9.33 3.86
CA GLY A 38 -5.09 -8.73 3.18
C GLY A 38 -5.55 -9.40 1.87
N VAL A 39 -4.95 -10.52 1.47
CA VAL A 39 -5.18 -11.16 0.16
C VAL A 39 -6.57 -11.77 0.03
N ARG A 40 -7.04 -12.48 1.07
CA ARG A 40 -8.36 -13.13 1.03
C ARG A 40 -9.45 -12.14 1.40
N PHE A 41 -9.24 -11.34 2.44
CA PHE A 41 -10.16 -10.31 2.94
C PHE A 41 -9.43 -8.97 2.99
N SER A 42 -10.02 -7.90 2.47
CA SER A 42 -9.39 -6.58 2.46
C SER A 42 -9.88 -5.66 3.60
N PRO A 43 -9.08 -4.65 4.00
CA PRO A 43 -7.65 -4.46 3.67
C PRO A 43 -6.71 -5.43 4.41
N ASP A 44 -5.42 -5.26 4.15
CA ASP A 44 -4.30 -5.79 4.92
C ASP A 44 -4.32 -5.31 6.39
N MET A 45 -3.43 -5.89 7.19
CA MET A 45 -3.22 -5.62 8.62
C MET A 45 -4.50 -5.74 9.46
N MET A 46 -5.49 -6.51 9.00
CA MET A 46 -6.87 -6.38 9.50
C MET A 46 -6.99 -6.64 11.00
N GLY A 47 -6.40 -7.72 11.51
CA GLY A 47 -6.47 -8.07 12.93
C GLY A 47 -5.77 -7.07 13.84
N SER A 48 -4.61 -6.54 13.44
CA SER A 48 -3.87 -5.53 14.20
C SER A 48 -4.55 -4.16 14.12
N LEU A 49 -5.15 -3.80 12.98
CA LEU A 49 -5.90 -2.57 12.81
C LEU A 49 -7.13 -2.51 13.70
N VAL A 50 -7.89 -3.61 13.79
CA VAL A 50 -9.00 -3.74 14.75
C VAL A 50 -8.50 -3.66 16.20
N PHE A 51 -7.40 -4.36 16.52
CA PHE A 51 -6.81 -4.32 17.86
C PHE A 51 -6.36 -2.91 18.28
N ALA A 52 -5.81 -2.13 17.35
CA ALA A 52 -5.39 -0.75 17.56
C ALA A 52 -6.56 0.26 17.56
N GLY A 53 -7.79 -0.18 17.24
CA GLY A 53 -8.97 0.67 17.15
C GLY A 53 -9.07 1.48 15.85
N GLY A 54 -8.28 1.14 14.83
CA GLY A 54 -8.33 1.79 13.51
C GLY A 54 -9.42 1.25 12.59
N ARG A 55 -10.08 0.15 12.96
CA ARG A 55 -11.22 -0.42 12.24
C ARG A 55 -12.25 -1.00 13.21
N ASP A 56 -13.53 -0.83 12.90
CA ASP A 56 -14.60 -1.42 13.69
C ASP A 56 -14.60 -2.96 13.60
N LEU A 57 -14.88 -3.62 14.73
CA LEU A 57 -14.85 -5.08 14.83
C LEU A 57 -15.98 -5.72 14.01
N GLU A 58 -17.19 -5.18 14.07
CA GLU A 58 -18.34 -5.76 13.37
C GLU A 58 -18.15 -5.63 11.85
N GLU A 59 -17.64 -4.49 11.39
CA GLU A 59 -17.28 -4.28 9.99
C GLU A 59 -16.18 -5.23 9.50
N ALA A 60 -15.14 -5.44 10.31
CA ALA A 60 -14.08 -6.38 9.98
C ALA A 60 -14.63 -7.82 9.86
N LEU A 61 -15.43 -8.26 10.85
CA LEU A 61 -16.04 -9.59 10.85
C LEU A 61 -17.02 -9.81 9.69
N ALA A 62 -17.66 -8.74 9.20
CA ALA A 62 -18.54 -8.77 8.04
C ALA A 62 -17.81 -8.75 6.68
N SER A 63 -16.46 -8.63 6.67
CA SER A 63 -15.69 -8.57 5.43
C SER A 63 -15.92 -9.81 4.56
N ILE A 64 -16.19 -9.58 3.28
CA ILE A 64 -16.40 -10.61 2.28
C ILE A 64 -15.08 -10.87 1.57
N GLY A 65 -14.67 -12.13 1.51
CA GLY A 65 -13.45 -12.55 0.87
C GLY A 65 -13.59 -12.62 -0.65
N THR A 66 -12.46 -12.73 -1.34
CA THR A 66 -12.40 -12.90 -2.81
C THR A 66 -13.10 -14.18 -3.31
N ASP A 67 -13.33 -15.13 -2.42
CA ASP A 67 -14.06 -16.39 -2.64
C ASP A 67 -15.54 -16.32 -2.18
N GLY A 68 -16.03 -15.16 -1.77
CA GLY A 68 -17.39 -14.94 -1.25
C GLY A 68 -17.61 -15.40 0.20
N SER A 69 -16.56 -15.87 0.89
CA SER A 69 -16.65 -16.22 2.31
C SER A 69 -16.77 -14.98 3.20
N VAL A 70 -17.22 -15.15 4.45
CA VAL A 70 -17.33 -14.05 5.44
C VAL A 70 -16.34 -14.30 6.56
N LEU A 71 -15.50 -13.31 6.88
CA LEU A 71 -14.40 -13.46 7.86
C LEU A 71 -14.86 -14.04 9.19
N GLY A 72 -15.92 -13.48 9.79
CA GLY A 72 -16.43 -13.93 11.08
C GLY A 72 -16.90 -15.39 11.06
N LYS A 73 -17.49 -15.84 9.95
CA LYS A 73 -17.87 -17.25 9.77
C LYS A 73 -16.64 -18.15 9.64
N GLU A 74 -15.60 -17.69 8.95
CA GLU A 74 -14.36 -18.43 8.82
C GLU A 74 -13.63 -18.56 10.15
N LEU A 75 -13.57 -17.50 10.96
CA LEU A 75 -13.03 -17.56 12.33
C LEU A 75 -13.78 -18.57 13.21
N GLN A 76 -15.11 -18.60 13.12
CA GLN A 76 -15.91 -19.62 13.81
C GLN A 76 -15.60 -21.02 13.30
N ARG A 77 -15.55 -21.21 11.98
CA ARG A 77 -15.28 -22.50 11.33
C ARG A 77 -13.94 -23.10 11.75
N ILE A 78 -12.90 -22.27 11.89
CA ILE A 78 -11.56 -22.73 12.30
C ILE A 78 -11.38 -22.78 13.82
N GLY A 79 -12.37 -22.34 14.61
CA GLY A 79 -12.30 -22.33 16.07
C GLY A 79 -11.51 -21.15 16.67
N TYR A 80 -11.26 -20.10 15.90
CA TYR A 80 -10.53 -18.89 16.34
C TYR A 80 -11.44 -17.67 16.56
N ALA A 81 -12.76 -17.85 16.60
CA ALA A 81 -13.69 -16.85 17.09
C ALA A 81 -13.56 -16.73 18.63
N GLY A 82 -12.53 -15.99 19.07
CA GLY A 82 -12.19 -15.83 20.48
C GLY A 82 -13.26 -15.09 21.28
N GLN A 83 -13.26 -15.32 22.59
CA GLN A 83 -14.21 -14.67 23.54
C GLN A 83 -13.76 -13.28 24.01
N TYR A 84 -12.47 -12.97 23.88
CA TYR A 84 -11.92 -11.69 24.33
C TYR A 84 -12.10 -10.64 23.25
N GLN A 85 -12.53 -9.46 23.66
CA GLN A 85 -12.62 -8.30 22.77
C GLN A 85 -11.22 -7.86 22.33
N PRO A 86 -11.01 -7.48 21.06
CA PRO A 86 -9.76 -6.87 20.62
C PRO A 86 -9.36 -5.70 21.53
N GLY A 87 -8.05 -5.54 21.78
CA GLY A 87 -7.53 -4.53 22.70
C GLY A 87 -7.60 -4.91 24.19
N PHE A 88 -8.06 -6.12 24.54
CA PHE A 88 -8.08 -6.58 25.94
C PHE A 88 -6.69 -6.60 26.60
N LEU A 89 -5.65 -6.89 25.81
CA LEU A 89 -4.26 -6.88 26.24
C LEU A 89 -3.64 -5.54 25.83
N LYS A 90 -3.14 -4.76 26.79
CA LYS A 90 -2.45 -3.50 26.51
C LYS A 90 -0.95 -3.65 26.75
N PRO A 91 -0.12 -3.83 25.70
CA PRO A 91 1.31 -4.01 25.87
C PRO A 91 1.97 -2.70 26.34
N LYS A 92 3.00 -2.82 27.19
CA LYS A 92 3.86 -1.67 27.53
C LYS A 92 4.79 -1.30 26.37
N ALA A 93 5.19 -2.29 25.59
CA ALA A 93 6.00 -2.18 24.38
C ALA A 93 5.61 -3.32 23.43
N TYR A 94 5.69 -3.06 22.14
CA TYR A 94 5.50 -4.04 21.07
C TYR A 94 6.80 -4.10 20.26
N VAL A 95 7.27 -5.30 19.96
CA VAL A 95 8.46 -5.56 19.16
C VAL A 95 8.08 -6.60 18.13
N GLU A 96 8.34 -6.29 16.87
CA GLU A 96 8.11 -7.18 15.74
C GLU A 96 9.45 -7.46 15.05
N LEU A 97 9.75 -8.74 14.88
CA LEU A 97 10.88 -9.19 14.07
C LEU A 97 10.34 -9.63 12.71
N HIS A 98 10.92 -9.08 11.66
CA HIS A 98 10.49 -9.37 10.30
C HIS A 98 11.68 -9.50 9.36
N VAL A 99 11.46 -10.17 8.22
CA VAL A 99 12.43 -10.13 7.12
C VAL A 99 12.36 -8.78 6.43
N GLU A 100 13.46 -8.34 5.83
CA GLU A 100 13.54 -7.03 5.15
C GLU A 100 12.53 -6.88 4.01
N GLN A 101 12.19 -7.99 3.34
CA GLN A 101 11.42 -8.03 2.07
C GLN A 101 12.08 -7.23 0.91
N GLY A 102 13.28 -6.70 1.14
CA GLY A 102 14.10 -5.96 0.19
C GLY A 102 15.56 -6.45 0.17
N PRO A 103 16.41 -5.83 -0.67
CA PRO A 103 17.78 -6.30 -0.90
C PRO A 103 18.87 -5.49 -0.17
N VAL A 104 18.52 -4.51 0.67
CA VAL A 104 19.45 -3.53 1.25
C VAL A 104 20.40 -4.19 2.25
N LEU A 105 19.89 -4.93 3.23
CA LEU A 105 20.72 -5.58 4.25
C LEU A 105 21.67 -6.60 3.63
N GLU A 106 21.18 -7.37 2.65
CA GLU A 106 22.01 -8.32 1.89
C GLU A 106 23.11 -7.60 1.11
N ARG A 107 22.75 -6.56 0.34
CA ARG A 107 23.69 -5.81 -0.49
C ARG A 107 24.74 -5.07 0.33
N GLU A 108 24.36 -4.56 1.49
CA GLU A 108 25.26 -3.82 2.39
C GLU A 108 26.03 -4.75 3.35
N GLY A 109 25.72 -6.05 3.38
CA GLY A 109 26.35 -7.01 4.27
C GLY A 109 26.01 -6.79 5.75
N ILE A 110 24.82 -6.25 6.02
CA ILE A 110 24.32 -5.93 7.36
C ILE A 110 23.43 -7.07 7.85
N ALA A 111 23.66 -7.57 9.07
CA ALA A 111 22.91 -8.72 9.59
C ALA A 111 21.54 -8.35 10.19
N VAL A 112 21.40 -7.15 10.76
CA VAL A 112 20.19 -6.70 11.46
C VAL A 112 19.91 -5.24 11.12
N GLY A 113 18.71 -4.97 10.60
CA GLY A 113 18.20 -3.61 10.42
C GLY A 113 17.45 -3.13 11.66
N ALA A 114 17.86 -2.00 12.23
CA ALA A 114 17.07 -1.30 13.25
C ALA A 114 16.03 -0.42 12.53
N VAL A 115 14.79 -0.91 12.43
CA VAL A 115 13.72 -0.20 11.73
C VAL A 115 13.31 1.04 12.54
N GLU A 116 13.62 2.22 12.02
CA GLU A 116 13.25 3.49 12.66
C GLU A 116 11.83 3.93 12.32
N ASN A 117 11.39 3.71 11.08
CA ASN A 117 10.09 4.15 10.56
C ASN A 117 9.52 3.15 9.55
N LEU A 118 8.20 3.17 9.38
CA LEU A 118 7.48 2.51 8.28
C LEU A 118 7.18 3.55 7.19
N GLN A 119 7.20 3.16 5.92
CA GLN A 119 6.84 4.07 4.83
C GLN A 119 5.34 4.35 4.84
N GLY A 120 4.95 5.62 4.78
CA GLY A 120 3.59 6.00 4.43
C GLY A 120 3.29 5.60 2.98
N ILE A 121 2.04 5.26 2.69
CA ILE A 121 1.59 4.78 1.38
C ILE A 121 0.43 5.66 0.91
N SER A 122 0.47 6.08 -0.36
CA SER A 122 -0.65 6.71 -1.07
C SER A 122 -0.87 5.95 -2.37
N TRP A 123 -1.98 5.22 -2.46
CA TRP A 123 -2.40 4.57 -3.69
C TRP A 123 -3.52 5.36 -4.35
N GLN A 124 -3.37 5.62 -5.65
CA GLN A 124 -4.37 6.34 -6.44
C GLN A 124 -4.62 5.64 -7.77
N ARG A 125 -5.87 5.66 -8.24
CA ARG A 125 -6.23 5.36 -9.62
C ARG A 125 -6.44 6.67 -10.36
N ILE A 126 -5.72 6.86 -11.46
CA ILE A 126 -5.90 8.00 -12.35
C ILE A 126 -6.63 7.53 -13.60
N THR A 127 -7.69 8.25 -13.97
CA THR A 127 -8.38 8.10 -15.25
C THR A 127 -8.30 9.41 -16.00
N ILE A 128 -7.77 9.38 -17.22
CA ILE A 128 -7.67 10.52 -18.11
C ILE A 128 -8.60 10.28 -19.29
N ASP A 129 -9.57 11.17 -19.49
CA ASP A 129 -10.49 11.19 -20.62
C ASP A 129 -10.08 12.28 -21.62
N GLY A 130 -9.71 11.84 -22.81
CA GLY A 130 -9.39 12.64 -23.99
C GLY A 130 -10.37 12.40 -25.12
N GLU A 131 -9.88 12.40 -26.36
CA GLU A 131 -10.71 12.22 -27.55
C GLU A 131 -10.03 11.30 -28.56
N ALA A 132 -10.72 10.22 -28.94
CA ALA A 132 -10.23 9.33 -29.98
C ALA A 132 -10.41 9.96 -31.36
N ASN A 133 -9.33 9.96 -32.14
CA ASN A 133 -9.36 10.38 -33.53
C ASN A 133 -8.24 9.67 -34.31
N HIS A 134 -8.26 9.80 -35.64
CA HIS A 134 -7.32 9.08 -36.50
C HIS A 134 -5.90 9.63 -36.37
N ALA A 135 -4.92 8.77 -36.12
CA ALA A 135 -3.55 9.16 -35.79
C ALA A 135 -2.80 9.85 -36.95
N GLY A 136 -3.18 9.57 -38.21
CA GLY A 136 -2.51 10.13 -39.38
C GLY A 136 -3.10 11.47 -39.87
N THR A 137 -4.37 11.75 -39.56
CA THR A 137 -5.10 12.88 -40.16
C THR A 137 -5.44 13.97 -39.17
N THR A 138 -5.33 13.71 -37.86
CA THR A 138 -5.57 14.69 -36.81
C THR A 138 -4.29 15.47 -36.50
N PRO A 139 -4.23 16.80 -36.79
CA PRO A 139 -3.07 17.62 -36.46
C PRO A 139 -2.77 17.62 -34.96
N MET A 140 -1.49 17.70 -34.58
CA MET A 140 -1.07 17.64 -33.17
C MET A 140 -1.72 18.73 -32.30
N SER A 141 -1.94 19.93 -32.84
CA SER A 141 -2.56 21.05 -32.14
C SER A 141 -4.04 20.84 -31.80
N MET A 142 -4.70 19.85 -32.40
CA MET A 142 -6.11 19.54 -32.19
C MET A 142 -6.33 18.32 -31.30
N ARG A 143 -5.26 17.66 -30.84
CA ARG A 143 -5.36 16.40 -30.10
C ARG A 143 -5.66 16.66 -28.62
N ARG A 144 -6.54 15.82 -28.08
CA ARG A 144 -6.76 15.63 -26.64
C ARG A 144 -6.32 14.21 -26.31
N ASP A 145 -5.02 13.99 -26.34
CA ASP A 145 -4.41 12.65 -26.33
C ASP A 145 -4.21 12.17 -24.88
N ALA A 146 -5.05 11.22 -24.45
CA ALA A 146 -4.98 10.67 -23.09
C ALA A 146 -3.68 9.89 -22.84
N GLY A 147 -3.10 9.28 -23.88
CA GLY A 147 -1.85 8.53 -23.77
C GLY A 147 -0.65 9.44 -23.53
N VAL A 148 -0.57 10.55 -24.26
CA VAL A 148 0.47 11.58 -24.04
C VAL A 148 0.33 12.21 -22.65
N ALA A 149 -0.90 12.48 -22.21
CA ALA A 149 -1.15 12.99 -20.86
C ALA A 149 -0.67 11.99 -19.79
N ALA A 150 -1.02 10.71 -19.90
CA ALA A 150 -0.55 9.68 -18.97
C ALA A 150 0.98 9.57 -18.93
N ALA A 151 1.65 9.60 -20.08
CA ALA A 151 3.11 9.57 -20.17
C ALA A 151 3.77 10.77 -19.44
N ARG A 152 3.16 11.96 -19.51
CA ARG A 152 3.63 13.14 -18.77
C ARG A 152 3.48 12.99 -17.27
N VAL A 153 2.40 12.37 -16.80
CA VAL A 153 2.23 12.07 -15.36
C VAL A 153 3.30 11.08 -14.90
N ILE A 154 3.55 10.02 -15.67
CA ILE A 154 4.60 9.03 -15.37
C ILE A 154 5.98 9.70 -15.29
N GLY A 155 6.31 10.53 -16.28
CA GLY A 155 7.58 11.26 -16.30
C GLY A 155 7.73 12.21 -15.10
N PHE A 156 6.68 12.98 -14.80
CA PHE A 156 6.66 13.87 -13.64
C PHE A 156 6.93 13.13 -12.32
N LEU A 157 6.26 11.99 -12.11
CA LEU A 157 6.45 11.17 -10.90
C LEU A 157 7.88 10.64 -10.80
N ALA A 158 8.41 10.10 -11.90
CA ALA A 158 9.78 9.55 -11.93
C ALA A 158 10.83 10.63 -11.66
N ASP A 159 10.72 11.79 -12.31
CA ASP A 159 11.64 12.92 -12.13
C ASP A 159 11.58 13.45 -10.70
N ARG A 160 10.36 13.57 -10.14
CA ARG A 160 10.17 14.13 -8.80
C ARG A 160 10.66 13.19 -7.71
N ALA A 161 10.30 11.90 -7.76
CA ALA A 161 10.81 10.91 -6.83
C ALA A 161 12.34 10.77 -6.94
N GLY A 162 12.90 10.77 -8.15
CA GLY A 162 14.34 10.70 -8.37
C GLY A 162 15.12 11.93 -7.89
N ALA A 163 14.46 13.09 -7.80
CA ALA A 163 15.03 14.33 -7.26
C ALA A 163 14.71 14.54 -5.77
N SER A 164 13.96 13.62 -5.15
CA SER A 164 13.55 13.76 -3.75
C SER A 164 14.75 13.68 -2.80
N PRO A 165 14.82 14.53 -1.76
CA PRO A 165 15.83 14.43 -0.73
C PRO A 165 15.54 13.30 0.28
N THR A 166 14.34 12.73 0.26
CA THR A 166 13.93 11.57 1.07
C THR A 166 13.92 10.32 0.19
N PRO A 167 13.83 9.10 0.76
CA PRO A 167 13.71 7.88 -0.04
C PRO A 167 12.28 7.71 -0.59
N THR A 168 11.74 8.75 -1.24
CA THR A 168 10.47 8.72 -1.94
C THR A 168 10.53 7.72 -3.07
N VAL A 169 9.50 6.90 -3.21
CA VAL A 169 9.32 6.05 -4.39
C VAL A 169 7.95 6.33 -5.00
N ALA A 170 7.91 6.38 -6.33
CA ALA A 170 6.69 6.56 -7.10
C ALA A 170 6.64 5.50 -8.21
N THR A 171 5.60 4.69 -8.22
CA THR A 171 5.47 3.58 -9.16
C THR A 171 4.14 3.64 -9.90
N VAL A 172 4.18 3.53 -11.23
CA VAL A 172 2.99 3.27 -12.03
C VAL A 172 2.98 1.79 -12.41
N GLY A 173 2.24 1.00 -11.63
CA GLY A 173 2.24 -0.47 -11.74
C GLY A 173 1.34 -1.03 -12.83
N THR A 174 0.33 -0.27 -13.25
CA THR A 174 -0.62 -0.67 -14.29
C THR A 174 -0.93 0.50 -15.20
N ILE A 175 -1.13 0.24 -16.50
CA ILE A 175 -1.65 1.23 -17.44
C ILE A 175 -2.46 0.53 -18.52
N ALA A 176 -3.64 1.06 -18.82
CA ALA A 176 -4.51 0.62 -19.89
C ALA A 176 -4.91 1.83 -20.74
N PHE A 177 -4.84 1.69 -22.06
CA PHE A 177 -5.32 2.67 -23.02
C PHE A 177 -6.61 2.17 -23.66
N GLU A 178 -7.49 3.10 -24.04
CA GLU A 178 -8.64 2.82 -24.90
C GLU A 178 -8.56 3.72 -26.14
N PRO A 179 -8.79 3.19 -27.36
CA PRO A 179 -9.13 1.80 -27.68
C PRO A 179 -7.92 0.85 -27.78
N ASN A 180 -6.71 1.30 -27.45
CA ASN A 180 -5.46 0.53 -27.59
C ASN A 180 -5.16 0.08 -29.04
N ALA A 181 -5.32 0.98 -30.01
CA ALA A 181 -5.05 0.73 -31.41
C ALA A 181 -3.92 1.63 -31.93
N ILE A 182 -2.98 1.05 -32.68
CA ILE A 182 -1.75 1.74 -33.15
C ILE A 182 -2.01 3.02 -33.96
N ASN A 183 -3.15 3.09 -34.65
CA ASN A 183 -3.51 4.18 -35.56
C ASN A 183 -4.65 5.07 -35.01
N VAL A 184 -4.97 4.97 -33.73
CA VAL A 184 -6.00 5.77 -33.08
C VAL A 184 -5.41 6.49 -31.88
N ILE A 185 -5.66 7.80 -31.78
CA ILE A 185 -5.31 8.59 -30.61
C ILE A 185 -6.08 8.03 -29.40
N PRO A 186 -5.45 7.72 -28.26
CA PRO A 186 -6.15 7.21 -27.11
C PRO A 186 -7.20 8.20 -26.59
N SER A 187 -8.46 7.76 -26.52
CA SER A 187 -9.54 8.50 -25.86
C SER A 187 -9.47 8.39 -24.35
N ARG A 188 -8.86 7.33 -23.82
CA ARG A 188 -8.74 7.15 -22.37
C ARG A 188 -7.43 6.48 -21.99
N ALA A 189 -6.91 6.87 -20.84
CA ALA A 189 -5.85 6.16 -20.14
C ALA A 189 -6.25 5.96 -18.67
N THR A 190 -6.17 4.73 -18.18
CA THR A 190 -6.40 4.41 -16.76
C THR A 190 -5.18 3.71 -16.20
N PHE A 191 -4.65 4.19 -15.08
CA PHE A 191 -3.43 3.67 -14.46
C PHE A 191 -3.45 3.85 -12.95
N THR A 192 -2.60 3.09 -12.25
CA THR A 192 -2.42 3.20 -10.80
C THR A 192 -1.12 3.92 -10.45
N ILE A 193 -1.12 4.67 -9.36
CA ILE A 193 0.05 5.29 -8.76
C ILE A 193 0.21 4.72 -7.36
N ASP A 194 1.41 4.23 -7.04
CA ASP A 194 1.88 3.88 -5.70
C ASP A 194 2.97 4.88 -5.29
N LEU A 195 2.64 5.80 -4.40
CA LEU A 195 3.56 6.79 -3.82
C LEU A 195 3.89 6.38 -2.38
N ARG A 196 5.17 6.34 -2.03
CA ARG A 196 5.60 6.04 -0.67
C ARG A 196 6.69 6.99 -0.20
N ASP A 197 6.62 7.35 1.07
CA ASP A 197 7.65 8.11 1.76
C ASP A 197 7.65 7.79 3.27
N PRO A 198 8.81 7.58 3.93
CA PRO A 198 8.86 7.41 5.38
C PRO A 198 8.48 8.67 6.18
N ASN A 199 8.50 9.84 5.55
CA ASN A 199 8.07 11.10 6.14
C ASN A 199 6.67 11.45 5.66
N GLU A 200 5.69 11.33 6.56
CA GLU A 200 4.28 11.66 6.29
C GLU A 200 4.06 13.09 5.77
N MET A 201 4.84 14.08 6.24
CA MET A 201 4.72 15.44 5.73
C MET A 201 5.20 15.54 4.29
N HIS A 202 6.28 14.84 3.95
CA HIS A 202 6.78 14.82 2.59
C HIS A 202 5.85 14.04 1.65
N LEU A 203 5.27 12.92 2.11
CA LEU A 203 4.25 12.20 1.34
C LEU A 203 3.07 13.13 0.97
N ARG A 204 2.58 13.95 1.91
CA ARG A 204 1.54 14.95 1.64
C ARG A 204 1.97 16.01 0.64
N GLU A 205 3.23 16.44 0.68
CA GLU A 205 3.79 17.37 -0.30
C GLU A 205 3.81 16.75 -1.70
N GLU A 206 4.19 15.48 -1.81
CA GLU A 206 4.18 14.72 -3.07
C GLU A 206 2.77 14.53 -3.62
N GLU A 207 1.81 14.19 -2.76
CA GLU A 207 0.39 14.10 -3.12
C GLU A 207 -0.16 15.45 -3.64
N ALA A 208 0.14 16.54 -2.94
CA ALA A 208 -0.28 17.88 -3.33
C ALA A 208 0.39 18.33 -4.64
N ALA A 209 1.66 17.99 -4.84
CA ALA A 209 2.39 18.29 -6.07
C ALA A 209 1.81 17.52 -7.26
N LEU A 210 1.49 16.24 -7.09
CA LEU A 210 0.79 15.44 -8.09
C LEU A 210 -0.58 16.04 -8.42
N ALA A 211 -1.41 16.33 -7.42
CA ALA A 211 -2.74 16.92 -7.64
C ALA A 211 -2.64 18.24 -8.44
N THR A 212 -1.72 19.13 -8.04
CA THR A 212 -1.46 20.39 -8.74
C THR A 212 -0.99 20.16 -10.18
N PHE A 213 -0.14 19.15 -10.42
CA PHE A 213 0.32 18.81 -11.76
C PHE A 213 -0.82 18.28 -12.63
N LEU A 214 -1.67 17.42 -12.10
CA LEU A 214 -2.84 16.87 -12.81
C LEU A 214 -3.79 17.99 -13.24
N GLU A 215 -4.10 18.95 -12.37
CA GLU A 215 -4.94 20.11 -12.71
C GLU A 215 -4.37 20.94 -13.87
N LYS A 216 -3.07 21.27 -13.81
CA LYS A 216 -2.38 22.02 -14.87
C LYS A 216 -2.32 21.24 -16.18
N LEU A 217 -2.09 19.92 -16.10
CA LEU A 217 -2.03 19.06 -17.27
C LEU A 217 -3.40 18.94 -17.93
N ALA A 218 -4.47 18.77 -17.16
CA ALA A 218 -5.85 18.72 -17.66
C ALA A 218 -6.17 19.98 -18.49
N ALA A 219 -5.87 21.17 -17.94
CA ALA A 219 -6.10 22.43 -18.62
C ALA A 219 -5.25 22.61 -19.89
N SER A 220 -3.95 22.30 -19.83
CA SER A 220 -3.03 22.51 -20.95
C SER A 220 -3.17 21.48 -22.08
N ALA A 221 -3.58 20.25 -21.76
CA ALA A 221 -3.79 19.19 -22.74
C ALA A 221 -5.25 19.09 -23.23
N GLY A 222 -6.17 19.85 -22.64
CA GLY A 222 -7.60 19.83 -22.99
C GLY A 222 -8.26 18.49 -22.70
N VAL A 223 -7.80 17.77 -21.67
CA VAL A 223 -8.31 16.46 -21.22
C VAL A 223 -9.00 16.61 -19.87
N THR A 224 -9.85 15.65 -19.51
CA THR A 224 -10.42 15.54 -18.16
C THR A 224 -9.64 14.50 -17.38
N ILE A 225 -9.30 14.79 -16.13
CA ILE A 225 -8.53 13.87 -15.28
C ILE A 225 -9.30 13.66 -13.97
N HIS A 226 -9.47 12.38 -13.60
CA HIS A 226 -10.07 11.94 -12.35
C HIS A 226 -9.04 11.16 -11.54
N ALA A 227 -8.91 11.50 -10.26
CA ALA A 227 -8.08 10.78 -9.30
C ALA A 227 -8.97 10.18 -8.21
N GLU A 228 -8.81 8.88 -7.96
CA GLU A 228 -9.53 8.11 -6.94
C GLU A 228 -8.50 7.57 -5.94
N SER A 229 -8.68 7.86 -4.65
CA SER A 229 -7.83 7.27 -3.60
C SER A 229 -8.22 5.80 -3.38
N LEU A 230 -7.22 4.93 -3.38
CA LEU A 230 -7.36 3.49 -3.12
C LEU A 230 -6.90 3.12 -1.70
N ALA A 231 -5.86 3.79 -1.19
CA ALA A 231 -5.32 3.65 0.17
C ALA A 231 -4.55 4.91 0.58
N ARG A 232 -4.62 5.32 1.87
CA ARG A 232 -3.86 6.45 2.43
C ARG A 232 -3.64 6.37 3.94
#